data_AF-A0A7V4MCV7-F1
#
_entry.id   AF-A0A7V4MCV7-F1
#
_cell.length_a   1.000
_cell.length_b   1.000
_cell.length_c   1.000
_cell.angle_alpha   90.00
_cell.angle_beta   90.00
_cell.angle_gamma   90.00
#
_symmetry.space_group_name_H-M   'P 1'
#
loop_
_entity.id
_entity.type
_entity.pdbx_description
1 polymer ?
#
loop_
_entity_poly.entity_id
_entity_poly.type
_entity_poly.pdbx_seq_one_letter_code
_entity_poly.pdbx_strand_id
1 'polypeptide(L)'
;MDYIEVVDVATPLTAVRYTGVKEGAYEGFMPAKENMMKSLDMQLPKLKNFYMAGQWLFPGGGLPPSAQTGKWVVQLICKKERVKFVYDK
;
A
#
# COMPACT_ATOMS: atom_id res chain seq x y z
N MET A 1 20.53 7.11 -31.37
CA MET A 1 20.08 8.32 -30.65
C MET A 1 19.60 9.40 -31.60
N ASP A 2 19.87 9.25 -32.90
CA ASP A 2 19.60 10.24 -33.96
C ASP A 2 18.13 10.64 -34.13
N TYR A 3 17.19 9.93 -33.47
CA TYR A 3 15.75 10.20 -33.50
C TYR A 3 15.11 10.30 -32.10
N ILE A 4 15.91 10.42 -31.03
CA ILE A 4 15.37 10.56 -29.67
C ILE A 4 15.34 12.05 -29.30
N GLU A 5 14.14 12.60 -29.15
CA GLU A 5 13.95 14.03 -28.79
C GLU A 5 14.16 14.29 -27.30
N VAL A 6 13.71 13.38 -26.44
CA VAL A 6 13.79 13.52 -24.98
C VAL A 6 14.11 12.17 -24.35
N VAL A 7 14.94 12.19 -23.31
CA VAL A 7 15.19 11.05 -22.43
C VAL A 7 14.91 11.47 -21.00
N ASP A 8 14.05 10.70 -20.32
CA ASP A 8 13.86 10.75 -18.87
C ASP A 8 14.17 9.38 -18.27
N VAL A 9 14.83 9.38 -17.12
CA VAL A 9 15.32 8.16 -16.47
C VAL A 9 14.85 8.12 -15.02
N ALA A 10 13.94 7.19 -14.75
CA ALA A 10 13.58 6.81 -13.39
C ALA A 10 14.51 5.71 -12.88
N THR A 11 15.03 5.89 -11.67
CA THR A 11 15.80 4.88 -10.93
C THR A 11 15.06 4.52 -9.64
N PRO A 12 15.42 3.44 -8.93
CA PRO A 12 14.88 3.19 -7.59
C PRO A 12 15.01 4.38 -6.64
N LEU A 13 16.09 5.17 -6.74
CA LEU A 13 16.28 6.40 -5.97
C LEU A 13 15.25 7.49 -6.33
N THR A 14 14.78 7.54 -7.58
CA THR A 14 13.69 8.42 -7.99
C THR A 14 12.42 8.09 -7.20
N ALA A 15 12.06 6.81 -7.08
CA ALA A 15 10.90 6.38 -6.31
C ALA A 15 11.06 6.70 -4.81
N VAL A 16 12.23 6.41 -4.22
CA VAL A 16 12.54 6.76 -2.82
C VAL A 16 12.38 8.28 -2.60
N ARG A 17 12.91 9.11 -3.50
CA ARG A 17 12.86 10.57 -3.39
C ARG A 17 11.44 11.11 -3.44
N TYR A 18 10.59 10.59 -4.32
CA TYR A 18 9.24 11.14 -4.55
C TYR A 18 8.17 10.57 -3.61
N THR A 19 8.32 9.35 -3.12
CA THR A 19 7.27 8.69 -2.32
C THR A 19 7.75 8.24 -0.94
N GLY A 20 9.05 8.30 -0.66
CA GLY A 20 9.63 7.74 0.56
C GLY A 20 9.55 6.21 0.64
N VAL A 21 9.23 5.53 -0.47
CA VAL A 21 9.12 4.07 -0.48
C VAL A 21 10.47 3.44 -0.14
N LYS A 22 10.47 2.46 0.76
CA LYS A 22 11.68 1.75 1.17
C LYS A 22 12.35 1.09 -0.04
N GLU A 23 13.63 1.40 -0.27
CA GLU A 23 14.49 0.74 -1.29
C GLU A 23 13.93 0.76 -2.73
N GLY A 24 13.00 1.68 -3.04
CA GLY A 24 12.36 1.73 -4.36
C GLY A 24 11.31 0.63 -4.59
N ALA A 25 10.93 -0.13 -3.56
CA ALA A 25 10.00 -1.26 -3.65
C ALA A 25 8.54 -0.80 -3.83
N TYR A 26 8.19 -0.39 -5.04
CA TYR A 26 6.89 0.20 -5.39
C TYR A 26 5.67 -0.74 -5.17
N GLU A 27 5.89 -2.04 -5.06
CA GLU A 27 4.86 -3.04 -4.72
C GLU A 27 5.00 -3.62 -3.29
N GLY A 28 5.89 -3.05 -2.47
CA GLY A 28 6.10 -3.54 -1.10
C GLY A 28 6.83 -4.88 -1.08
N PHE A 29 6.26 -5.88 -0.41
CA PHE A 29 6.90 -7.19 -0.28
C PHE A 29 6.75 -8.02 -1.56
N MET A 30 7.88 -8.42 -2.15
CA MET A 30 7.89 -9.35 -3.29
C MET A 30 7.15 -10.66 -2.93
N PRO A 31 6.14 -11.08 -3.70
CA PRO A 31 5.47 -12.38 -3.50
C PRO A 31 6.44 -13.54 -3.67
N ALA A 32 6.50 -14.40 -2.66
CA ALA A 32 7.26 -15.65 -2.68
C ALA A 32 6.47 -16.73 -1.92
N LYS A 33 6.84 -18.00 -2.12
CA LYS A 33 6.15 -19.14 -1.49
C LYS A 33 6.09 -19.02 0.04
N GLU A 34 7.11 -18.41 0.64
CA GLU A 34 7.30 -18.30 2.09
C GLU A 34 6.53 -17.13 2.71
N ASN A 35 6.02 -16.19 1.91
CA ASN A 35 5.34 -15.00 2.40
C ASN A 35 3.96 -14.76 1.79
N MET A 36 3.54 -15.50 0.77
CA MET A 36 2.28 -15.27 0.02
C MET A 36 1.03 -15.20 0.92
N MET A 37 1.03 -15.93 2.04
CA MET A 37 -0.07 -15.94 3.01
C MET A 37 0.20 -15.08 4.26
N LYS A 38 1.35 -14.42 4.34
CA LYS A 38 1.68 -13.51 5.44
C LYS A 38 1.04 -12.16 5.20
N SER A 39 0.62 -11.51 6.28
CA SER A 39 0.12 -10.15 6.26
C SER A 39 0.55 -9.42 7.52
N LEU A 40 0.53 -8.10 7.47
CA LEU A 40 0.64 -7.25 8.65
C LEU A 40 -0.76 -6.86 9.12
N ASP A 41 -0.95 -6.86 10.44
CA ASP A 41 -2.19 -6.34 11.02
C ASP A 41 -2.36 -4.87 10.64
N MET A 42 -3.58 -4.48 10.26
CA MET A 42 -3.91 -3.09 9.95
C MET A 42 -3.90 -2.18 11.19
N GLN A 43 -3.69 -2.74 12.38
CA GLN A 43 -3.66 -2.04 13.66
C GLN A 43 -2.42 -2.44 14.43
N LEU A 44 -1.82 -1.50 15.15
CA LEU A 44 -0.69 -1.79 16.03
C LEU A 44 -1.18 -2.07 17.45
N PRO A 45 -0.70 -3.12 18.11
CA PRO A 45 -1.01 -3.36 19.51
C PRO A 45 -0.71 -2.13 20.35
N LYS A 46 -1.63 -1.77 21.25
CA LYS A 46 -1.53 -0.63 22.19
C LYS A 46 -1.62 0.76 21.57
N LEU A 47 -1.62 0.90 20.24
CA LEU A 47 -1.80 2.19 19.58
C LEU A 47 -3.27 2.39 19.18
N LYS A 48 -4.01 3.11 20.03
CA LYS A 48 -5.43 3.37 19.80
C LYS A 48 -5.64 4.37 18.67
N ASN A 49 -6.72 4.18 17.91
CA ASN A 49 -7.15 5.09 16.83
C ASN A 49 -6.13 5.24 15.70
N PHE A 50 -5.22 4.26 15.54
CA PHE A 50 -4.24 4.23 14.47
C PHE A 50 -4.51 3.02 13.58
N TYR A 51 -4.52 3.27 12.26
CA TYR A 51 -4.79 2.26 11.25
C TYR A 51 -3.80 2.42 10.11
N MET A 52 -3.31 1.29 9.62
CA MET A 52 -2.41 1.22 8.46
C MET A 52 -3.20 0.74 7.26
N ALA A 53 -2.96 1.38 6.11
CA ALA A 53 -3.42 0.98 4.78
C ALA A 53 -2.27 1.16 3.80
N GLY A 54 -2.30 0.44 2.68
CA GLY A 54 -1.31 0.54 1.61
C GLY A 54 -0.61 -0.78 1.27
N GLN A 55 0.29 -0.69 0.30
CA GLN A 55 0.99 -1.81 -0.32
C GLN A 55 1.78 -2.71 0.63
N TRP A 56 2.20 -2.21 1.79
CA TRP A 56 3.06 -2.95 2.72
C TRP A 56 2.32 -3.95 3.60
N LEU A 57 0.99 -3.98 3.56
CA LEU A 57 0.21 -4.88 4.41
C LEU A 57 0.18 -6.33 3.90
N PHE A 58 0.37 -6.53 2.59
CA PHE A 58 0.27 -7.83 1.93
C PHE A 58 1.38 -7.95 0.86
N PRO A 59 1.89 -9.15 0.59
CA PRO A 59 2.76 -9.38 -0.56
C PRO A 59 2.09 -9.01 -1.88
N GLY A 60 2.88 -8.48 -2.81
CA GLY A 60 2.45 -8.09 -4.16
C GLY A 60 1.93 -6.67 -4.24
N GLY A 61 1.42 -6.11 -3.14
CA GLY A 61 1.09 -4.68 -2.98
C GLY A 61 0.60 -3.97 -4.25
N GLY A 62 1.10 -2.76 -4.49
CA GLY A 62 0.69 -1.95 -5.65
C GLY A 62 -0.67 -1.29 -5.50
N LEU A 63 -1.17 -0.70 -6.59
CA LEU A 63 -2.35 0.16 -6.57
C LEU A 63 -3.64 -0.58 -6.13
N PRO A 64 -4.01 -1.75 -6.67
CA PRO A 64 -5.27 -2.40 -6.30
C PRO A 64 -5.30 -2.85 -4.82
N PRO A 65 -4.28 -3.54 -4.28
CA PRO A 65 -4.20 -3.85 -2.85
C PRO A 65 -4.14 -2.60 -1.95
N SER A 66 -3.46 -1.53 -2.38
CA SER A 66 -3.44 -0.27 -1.62
C SER A 66 -4.84 0.34 -1.50
N ALA A 67 -5.61 0.37 -2.59
CA ALA A 67 -7.00 0.83 -2.57
C ALA A 67 -7.89 -0.09 -1.71
N GLN A 68 -7.73 -1.40 -1.85
CA GLN A 68 -8.50 -2.40 -1.11
C GLN A 68 -8.28 -2.30 0.41
N THR A 69 -7.04 -2.11 0.84
CA THR A 69 -6.72 -1.92 2.26
C THR A 69 -7.26 -0.61 2.82
N GLY A 70 -7.29 0.46 2.02
CA GLY A 70 -7.99 1.69 2.38
C GLY A 70 -9.47 1.46 2.67
N LYS A 71 -10.17 0.74 1.78
CA LYS A 71 -11.58 0.35 1.99
C LYS A 71 -11.75 -0.48 3.27
N TRP A 72 -10.89 -1.47 3.51
CA TRP A 72 -10.95 -2.30 4.72
C TRP A 72 -10.74 -1.49 6.00
N VAL A 73 -9.78 -0.55 6.02
CA VAL A 73 -9.57 0.34 7.17
C VAL A 73 -10.80 1.18 7.46
N VAL A 74 -11.44 1.75 6.44
CA VAL A 74 -12.68 2.52 6.64
C VAL A 74 -13.79 1.63 7.21
N GLN A 75 -13.94 0.39 6.71
CA GLN A 75 -14.89 -0.57 7.27
C GLN A 75 -14.60 -0.92 8.74
N LEU A 76 -13.32 -1.07 9.12
CA LEU A 76 -12.90 -1.28 10.50
C LEU A 76 -13.26 -0.09 11.40
N ILE A 77 -13.03 1.14 10.91
CA ILE A 77 -13.39 2.37 11.61
C ILE A 77 -14.92 2.44 11.80
N CYS A 78 -15.70 2.28 10.74
CA CYS A 78 -17.17 2.25 10.80
C CYS A 78 -17.68 1.24 11.84
N LYS A 79 -17.15 0.00 11.82
CA LYS A 79 -17.51 -1.04 12.78
C LYS A 79 -17.23 -0.62 14.22
N LYS A 80 -16.08 0.00 14.47
CA LYS A 80 -15.68 0.47 15.81
C LYS A 80 -16.57 1.61 16.32
N GLU A 81 -16.85 2.58 15.45
CA GLU A 81 -17.68 3.74 15.76
C GLU A 81 -19.19 3.42 15.73
N ARG A 82 -19.56 2.17 15.45
CA ARG A 82 -20.95 1.71 15.30
C ARG A 82 -21.74 2.48 14.23
N VAL A 83 -21.05 2.91 13.17
CA VAL A 83 -21.63 3.57 12.00
C VAL A 83 -21.71 2.56 10.86
N LYS A 84 -22.81 2.59 10.09
CA LYS A 84 -22.96 1.75 8.91
C LYS A 84 -22.00 2.23 7.80
N PHE A 85 -21.20 1.32 7.25
CA PHE A 85 -20.43 1.61 6.03
C PHE A 85 -21.39 1.73 4.84
N VAL A 86 -21.35 2.86 4.15
CA VAL A 86 -22.17 3.17 2.97
C VAL A 86 -21.26 3.46 1.77
N TYR A 87 -21.68 3.04 0.59
CA TYR A 87 -21.00 3.33 -0.68
C TYR A 87 -22.04 3.39 -1.79
N ASP A 88 -21.83 4.26 -2.76
CA ASP A 88 -22.62 4.30 -3.98
C ASP A 88 -22.13 3.20 -4.94
N LYS A 89 -23.07 2.55 -5.62
CA LYS A 89 -22.78 1.48 -6.58
C LYS A 89 -22.58 2.04 -7.98
#